data_AF-A0A6A6ESB9-F1
#
_entry.id   AF-A0A6A6ESB9-F1
#
_cell.length_a   1.000
_cell.length_b   1.000
_cell.length_c   1.000
_cell.angle_alpha   90.00
_cell.angle_beta   90.00
_cell.angle_gamma   90.00
#
_symmetry.space_group_name_H-M   'P 1'
#
loop_
_entity.id
_entity.type
_entity.pdbx_description
1 polymer ?
#
loop_
_entity_poly.entity_id
_entity_poly.type
_entity_poly.pdbx_seq_one_letter_code
_entity_poly.pdbx_strand_id
1 'polypeptide(L)'
;MATKSSGWLIDQLKKKMEGFNTETYPLASSEIRAFKTYYELLKEDASSLKRRSKQRRSARLRVRSLLVDVFFGIGQEVFLLCTLAVSITTLATVTQTGLVSKLREWWKSASHPQGLTGASRHTCGAYSITALFTSLVMNDTGMRRL
;
A
#
# COMPACT_ATOMS: atom_id res chain seq x y z
N MET A 1 10.42 -15.61 9.97
CA MET A 1 9.60 -14.43 10.34
C MET A 1 8.19 -14.91 10.58
N ALA A 2 7.57 -14.52 11.70
CA ALA A 2 6.18 -14.88 11.99
C ALA A 2 5.22 -14.15 11.02
N THR A 3 4.28 -14.90 10.46
CA THR A 3 3.22 -14.38 9.59
C THR A 3 2.28 -13.49 10.39
N LYS A 4 1.91 -12.32 9.84
CA LYS A 4 0.95 -11.40 10.47
C LYS A 4 -0.47 -11.66 9.94
N SER A 5 -1.46 -11.50 10.80
CA SER A 5 -2.88 -11.66 10.44
C SER A 5 -3.44 -10.37 9.82
N SER A 6 -4.61 -10.48 9.18
CA SER A 6 -5.38 -9.33 8.70
C SER A 6 -5.83 -8.42 9.83
N GLY A 7 -6.25 -8.99 10.97
CA GLY A 7 -6.61 -8.22 12.17
C GLY A 7 -5.46 -7.36 12.67
N TRP A 8 -4.25 -7.93 12.74
CA TRP A 8 -3.06 -7.16 13.10
C TRP A 8 -2.81 -5.98 12.17
N LEU A 9 -2.96 -6.17 10.85
CA LEU A 9 -2.80 -5.07 9.89
C LEU A 9 -3.85 -3.99 10.13
N ILE A 10 -5.12 -4.37 10.25
CA ILE A 10 -6.23 -3.44 10.52
C ILE A 10 -5.94 -2.60 11.77
N ASP A 11 -5.42 -3.20 12.85
CA ASP A 11 -5.07 -2.47 14.06
C ASP A 11 -3.94 -1.46 13.83
N GLN A 12 -2.94 -1.77 12.98
CA GLN A 12 -1.92 -0.79 12.61
C GLN A 12 -2.52 0.36 11.78
N LEU A 13 -3.43 0.06 10.86
CA LEU A 13 -4.08 1.08 10.03
C LEU A 13 -4.95 2.00 10.88
N LYS A 14 -5.71 1.46 11.85
CA LYS A 14 -6.51 2.24 12.80
C LYS A 14 -5.64 3.19 13.63
N LYS A 15 -4.57 2.68 14.24
CA LYS A 15 -3.61 3.51 14.98
C LYS A 15 -3.02 4.62 14.12
N LYS A 16 -2.75 4.34 12.85
CA LYS A 16 -2.23 5.35 11.94
C LYS A 16 -3.29 6.38 11.56
N MET A 17 -4.53 5.94 11.38
CA MET A 17 -5.69 6.76 11.06
C MET A 17 -6.03 7.75 12.19
N GLU A 18 -5.84 7.38 13.45
CA GLU A 18 -6.00 8.28 14.62
C GLU A 18 -5.11 9.52 14.54
N GLY A 19 -3.99 9.44 13.82
CA GLY A 19 -3.11 10.58 13.56
C GLY A 19 -3.68 11.61 12.58
N PHE A 20 -4.76 11.29 11.86
CA PHE A 20 -5.40 12.20 10.91
C PHE A 20 -6.63 12.87 11.52
N ASN A 21 -6.54 14.17 11.79
CA ASN A 21 -7.66 15.06 12.09
C ASN A 21 -8.05 15.91 10.86
N THR A 22 -8.98 16.84 11.01
CA THR A 22 -9.46 17.73 9.94
C THR A 22 -8.35 18.60 9.32
N GLU A 23 -7.27 18.85 10.06
CA GLU A 23 -6.15 19.73 9.71
C GLU A 23 -4.82 18.98 9.47
N THR A 24 -4.79 17.64 9.49
CA THR A 24 -3.53 16.86 9.36
C THR A 24 -3.06 16.75 7.91
N TYR A 25 -3.07 17.89 7.23
CA TYR A 25 -2.53 18.09 5.93
C TYR A 25 -1.67 19.36 5.96
N PRO A 26 -0.37 19.31 5.59
CA PRO A 26 0.31 18.22 4.86
C PRO A 26 0.89 17.09 5.75
N LEU A 27 1.25 15.96 5.11
CA LEU A 27 1.98 14.84 5.75
C LEU A 27 3.32 15.30 6.33
N ALA A 28 3.71 14.71 7.46
CA ALA A 28 5.02 14.97 8.06
C ALA A 28 6.17 14.42 7.19
N SER A 29 7.36 15.02 7.33
CA SER A 29 8.56 14.62 6.56
C SER A 29 8.94 13.14 6.70
N SER A 30 8.66 12.51 7.85
CA SER A 30 8.87 11.09 8.07
C SER A 30 7.88 10.22 7.29
N GLU A 31 6.63 10.65 7.19
CA GLU A 31 5.56 9.98 6.43
C GLU A 31 5.80 10.08 4.93
N ILE A 32 6.24 11.26 4.46
CA ILE A 32 6.66 11.44 3.07
C ILE A 32 7.81 10.48 2.73
N ARG A 33 8.79 10.31 3.63
CA ARG A 33 9.90 9.36 3.42
C ARG A 33 9.41 7.90 3.39
N ALA A 34 8.49 7.54 4.28
CA ALA A 34 7.88 6.21 4.28
C ALA A 34 7.14 5.95 2.95
N PHE A 35 6.29 6.88 2.53
CA PHE A 35 5.59 6.82 1.25
C PHE A 35 6.55 6.70 0.07
N LYS A 36 7.59 7.56 0.00
CA LYS A 36 8.60 7.51 -1.07
C LYS A 36 9.29 6.14 -1.16
N THR A 37 9.53 5.49 -0.03
CA THR A 37 10.12 4.14 0.00
C THR A 37 9.21 3.13 -0.71
N TYR A 38 7.89 3.25 -0.53
CA TYR A 38 6.91 2.46 -1.27
C TYR A 38 6.81 2.86 -2.73
N TYR A 39 6.84 4.15 -3.04
CA TYR A 39 6.85 4.64 -4.42
C TYR A 39 8.03 4.07 -5.23
N GLU A 40 9.23 4.07 -4.66
CA GLU A 40 10.40 3.45 -5.31
C GLU A 40 10.25 1.93 -5.47
N LEU A 41 9.64 1.24 -4.50
CA LEU A 41 9.28 -0.18 -4.64
C LEU A 41 8.34 -0.41 -5.85
N LEU A 42 7.33 0.44 -6.01
CA LEU A 42 6.33 0.31 -7.08
C LEU A 42 6.94 0.55 -8.47
N LYS A 43 8.00 1.38 -8.55
CA LYS A 43 8.76 1.67 -9.78
C LYS A 43 9.82 0.64 -10.13
N GLU A 44 10.08 -0.35 -9.27
CA GLU A 44 11.07 -1.38 -9.59
C GLU A 44 10.69 -2.11 -10.88
N ASP A 45 11.67 -2.29 -11.75
CA ASP A 45 11.57 -3.03 -13.00
C ASP A 45 12.20 -4.44 -12.87
N ALA A 46 12.17 -5.21 -13.95
CA ALA A 46 12.77 -6.54 -13.97
C ALA A 46 14.29 -6.50 -13.70
N SER A 47 14.99 -5.43 -14.11
CA SER A 47 16.44 -5.30 -13.96
C SER A 47 16.86 -5.10 -12.51
N SER A 48 16.20 -4.20 -11.79
CA SER A 48 16.40 -3.91 -10.37
C SER A 48 16.00 -5.10 -9.49
N LEU A 49 14.92 -5.80 -9.83
CA LEU A 49 14.48 -7.00 -9.11
C LEU A 49 15.44 -8.19 -9.29
N LYS A 50 16.05 -8.35 -10.46
CA LYS A 50 17.05 -9.42 -10.73
C LYS A 50 18.29 -9.30 -9.84
N ARG A 51 18.67 -8.07 -9.43
CA ARG A 51 19.80 -7.82 -8.52
C ARG A 51 19.51 -8.21 -7.07
N ARG A 52 18.28 -8.62 -6.73
CA ARG A 52 17.87 -9.01 -5.38
C ARG A 52 17.83 -10.54 -5.22
N SER A 53 18.04 -11.01 -4.00
CA SER A 53 17.83 -12.42 -3.67
C SER A 53 16.38 -12.86 -3.97
N LYS A 54 16.19 -14.15 -4.29
CA LYS A 54 14.87 -14.72 -4.63
C LYS A 54 13.82 -14.39 -3.55
N GLN A 55 14.19 -14.52 -2.28
CA GLN A 55 13.31 -14.20 -1.15
C GLN A 55 12.92 -12.71 -1.11
N ARG A 56 13.89 -11.80 -1.25
CA ARG A 56 13.62 -10.35 -1.24
C ARG A 56 12.75 -9.93 -2.42
N ARG A 57 13.03 -10.46 -3.61
CA ARG A 57 12.21 -10.23 -4.81
C ARG A 57 10.77 -10.70 -4.61
N SER A 58 10.58 -11.92 -4.10
CA SER A 58 9.23 -12.47 -3.82
C SER A 58 8.45 -11.60 -2.82
N ALA A 59 9.10 -11.20 -1.71
CA ALA A 59 8.48 -10.32 -0.71
C ALA A 59 8.04 -8.97 -1.32
N ARG A 60 8.88 -8.37 -2.17
CA ARG A 60 8.61 -7.08 -2.83
C ARG A 60 7.47 -7.19 -3.84
N LEU A 61 7.46 -8.23 -4.67
CA LEU A 61 6.36 -8.50 -5.62
C LEU A 61 5.03 -8.73 -4.88
N ARG A 62 5.04 -9.47 -3.78
CA ARG A 62 3.86 -9.70 -2.94
C ARG A 62 3.29 -8.38 -2.38
N VAL A 63 4.16 -7.49 -1.91
CA VAL A 63 3.73 -6.17 -1.41
C VAL A 63 3.18 -5.30 -2.54
N ARG A 64 3.80 -5.31 -3.73
CA ARG A 64 3.28 -4.57 -4.90
C ARG A 64 1.89 -5.04 -5.28
N SER A 65 1.69 -6.36 -5.40
CA SER A 65 0.36 -6.93 -5.72
C SER A 65 -0.67 -6.53 -4.66
N LEU A 66 -0.34 -6.64 -3.37
CA LEU A 66 -1.25 -6.22 -2.31
C LEU A 66 -1.64 -4.74 -2.44
N LEU A 67 -0.68 -3.85 -2.69
CA LEU A 67 -0.97 -2.42 -2.75
C LEU A 67 -1.83 -2.05 -3.96
N VAL A 68 -1.63 -2.72 -5.09
CA VAL A 68 -2.49 -2.60 -6.27
C VAL A 68 -3.91 -3.08 -5.95
N ASP A 69 -4.05 -4.24 -5.33
CA ASP A 69 -5.35 -4.80 -4.94
C ASP A 69 -6.07 -3.93 -3.90
N VAL A 70 -5.34 -3.34 -2.95
CA VAL A 70 -5.91 -2.40 -1.97
C VAL A 70 -6.36 -1.12 -2.64
N PHE A 71 -5.58 -0.57 -3.57
CA PHE A 71 -5.92 0.69 -4.22
C PHE A 71 -7.13 0.58 -5.13
N PHE A 72 -7.15 -0.41 -6.02
CA PHE A 72 -8.31 -0.63 -6.91
C PHE A 72 -9.48 -1.28 -6.20
N GLY A 73 -9.20 -2.14 -5.23
CA GLY A 73 -10.24 -2.80 -4.45
C GLY A 73 -10.94 -1.81 -3.52
N ILE A 74 -10.20 -1.06 -2.71
CA ILE A 74 -10.74 -0.34 -1.56
C ILE A 74 -10.65 1.17 -1.75
N GLY A 75 -9.48 1.66 -2.15
CA GLY A 75 -9.27 3.07 -2.46
C GLY A 75 -7.93 3.61 -1.99
N GLN A 76 -7.65 4.85 -2.41
CA GLN A 76 -6.38 5.53 -2.16
C GLN A 76 -6.10 5.82 -0.66
N GLU A 77 -7.14 5.96 0.17
CA GLU A 77 -6.99 6.22 1.61
C GLU A 77 -6.36 5.03 2.32
N VAL A 78 -6.90 3.83 2.10
CA VAL A 78 -6.37 2.59 2.69
C VAL A 78 -5.00 2.25 2.10
N PHE A 79 -4.79 2.52 0.82
CA PHE A 79 -3.47 2.42 0.20
C PHE A 79 -2.46 3.33 0.93
N LEU A 80 -2.78 4.60 1.12
CA LEU A 80 -1.89 5.54 1.81
C LEU A 80 -1.61 5.05 3.24
N LEU A 81 -2.63 4.66 4.01
CA LEU A 81 -2.45 4.12 5.35
C LEU A 81 -1.49 2.91 5.37
N CYS A 82 -1.60 1.98 4.42
CA CYS A 82 -0.67 0.85 4.31
C CYS A 82 0.78 1.32 4.15
N THR A 83 1.03 2.34 3.32
CA THR A 83 2.39 2.88 3.10
C THR A 83 2.97 3.62 4.31
N LEU A 84 2.11 4.16 5.17
CA LEU A 84 2.52 4.97 6.32
C LEU A 84 2.58 4.18 7.63
N ALA A 85 1.75 3.15 7.79
CA ALA A 85 1.59 2.42 9.04
C ALA A 85 2.59 1.27 9.20
N VAL A 86 3.01 0.65 8.09
CA VAL A 86 3.74 -0.62 8.12
C VAL A 86 4.93 -0.59 7.17
N SER A 87 6.07 -1.15 7.58
CA SER A 87 7.24 -1.29 6.70
C SER A 87 7.02 -2.35 5.62
N ILE A 88 7.72 -2.24 4.48
CA ILE A 88 7.62 -3.21 3.37
C ILE A 88 7.89 -4.64 3.84
N THR A 89 8.90 -4.84 4.69
CA THR A 89 9.30 -6.17 5.17
C THR A 89 8.21 -6.78 6.03
N THR A 90 7.55 -5.99 6.89
CA THR A 90 6.43 -6.45 7.71
C THR A 90 5.17 -6.66 6.87
N LEU A 91 4.89 -5.78 5.91
CA LEU A 91 3.72 -5.92 5.04
C LEU A 91 3.81 -7.18 4.18
N ALA A 92 5.02 -7.57 3.77
CA ALA A 92 5.27 -8.81 3.04
C ALA A 92 4.93 -10.07 3.85
N THR A 93 4.93 -10.02 5.19
CA THR A 93 4.58 -11.17 6.04
C THR A 93 3.09 -11.24 6.37
N VAL A 94 2.27 -10.30 5.89
CA VAL A 94 0.82 -10.36 6.10
C VAL A 94 0.20 -11.46 5.23
N THR A 95 -0.74 -12.19 5.83
CA THR A 95 -1.55 -13.19 5.13
C THR A 95 -2.47 -12.50 4.13
N GLN A 96 -2.35 -12.84 2.85
CA GLN A 96 -3.06 -12.18 1.74
C GLN A 96 -4.46 -12.77 1.50
N THR A 97 -4.67 -14.04 1.84
CA THR A 97 -5.95 -14.73 1.63
C THR A 97 -7.08 -14.03 2.38
N GLY A 98 -8.07 -13.54 1.63
CA GLY A 98 -9.22 -12.79 2.17
C GLY A 98 -8.86 -11.42 2.78
N LEU A 99 -7.62 -10.95 2.62
CA LEU A 99 -7.16 -9.71 3.25
C LEU A 99 -7.91 -8.49 2.73
N VAL A 100 -8.02 -8.36 1.40
CA VAL A 100 -8.70 -7.24 0.75
C VAL A 100 -10.17 -7.17 1.14
N SER A 101 -10.85 -8.33 1.23
CA SER A 101 -12.25 -8.39 1.70
C SER A 101 -12.40 -7.90 3.13
N LYS A 102 -11.53 -8.36 4.05
CA LYS A 102 -11.54 -7.92 5.46
C LYS A 102 -11.22 -6.44 5.61
N LEU A 103 -10.24 -5.94 4.85
CA LEU A 103 -9.92 -4.52 4.84
C LEU A 103 -11.09 -3.69 4.30
N ARG A 104 -11.76 -4.16 3.24
CA ARG A 104 -12.96 -3.51 2.68
C ARG A 104 -14.10 -3.47 3.69
N GLU A 105 -14.37 -4.58 4.36
CA GLU A 105 -15.42 -4.68 5.39
C GLU A 105 -15.16 -3.71 6.55
N TRP A 106 -13.93 -3.70 7.07
CA TRP A 106 -13.52 -2.72 8.08
C TRP A 106 -13.67 -1.29 7.58
N TRP A 107 -13.21 -1.02 6.36
CA TRP A 107 -13.19 0.33 5.82
C TRP A 107 -14.58 0.92 5.63
N LYS A 108 -15.59 0.10 5.29
CA LYS A 108 -16.99 0.52 5.15
C LYS A 108 -17.60 1.10 6.45
N SER A 109 -17.11 0.67 7.61
CA SER A 109 -17.60 1.12 8.92
C SER A 109 -16.60 2.01 9.68
N ALA A 110 -15.43 2.28 9.09
CA ALA A 110 -14.43 3.15 9.66
C ALA A 110 -14.85 4.62 9.56
N SER A 111 -14.26 5.47 10.41
CA SER A 111 -14.30 6.90 10.17
C SER A 111 -13.43 7.24 8.96
N HIS A 112 -13.82 8.27 8.21
CA HIS A 112 -13.08 8.78 7.05
C HIS A 112 -12.63 10.22 7.35
N PRO A 113 -11.52 10.42 8.10
CA PRO A 113 -11.07 11.75 8.47
C PRO A 113 -10.76 12.59 7.22
N GLN A 114 -11.26 13.82 7.17
CA GLN A 114 -11.05 14.71 6.02
C GLN A 114 -9.56 14.94 5.72
N GLY A 115 -8.70 15.00 6.75
CA GLY A 115 -7.26 15.09 6.57
C GLY A 115 -6.65 13.89 5.83
N LEU A 116 -7.17 12.67 6.07
CA LEU A 116 -6.74 11.47 5.35
C LEU A 116 -7.19 11.50 3.89
N THR A 117 -8.44 11.93 3.64
CA THR A 117 -8.95 12.12 2.27
C THR A 117 -8.11 13.15 1.51
N GLY A 118 -7.81 14.29 2.13
CA GLY A 118 -6.97 15.34 1.56
C GLY A 118 -5.54 14.88 1.29
N ALA A 119 -4.90 14.24 2.27
CA ALA A 119 -3.55 13.70 2.15
C ALA A 119 -3.47 12.62 1.06
N SER A 120 -4.40 11.67 1.04
CA SER A 120 -4.41 10.60 0.03
C SER A 120 -4.60 11.14 -1.39
N ARG A 121 -5.53 12.08 -1.60
CA ARG A 121 -5.75 12.72 -2.90
C ARG A 121 -4.52 13.48 -3.36
N HIS A 122 -3.94 14.31 -2.47
CA HIS A 122 -2.78 15.11 -2.82
C HIS A 122 -1.56 14.24 -3.11
N THR A 123 -1.21 13.32 -2.21
CA THR A 123 -0.04 12.46 -2.36
C THR A 123 -0.18 11.50 -3.54
N CYS A 124 -1.33 10.84 -3.71
CA CYS A 124 -1.52 9.93 -4.85
C CYS A 124 -1.53 10.68 -6.19
N GLY A 125 -2.11 11.89 -6.22
CA GLY A 125 -2.09 12.76 -7.40
C GLY A 125 -0.68 13.23 -7.76
N ALA A 126 0.06 13.77 -6.79
CA ALA A 126 1.42 14.29 -6.99
C ALA A 126 2.40 13.23 -7.53
N TYR A 127 2.20 11.95 -7.18
CA TYR A 127 3.04 10.84 -7.65
C TYR A 127 2.41 10.02 -8.78
N SER A 128 1.25 10.45 -9.29
CA SER A 128 0.51 9.77 -10.38
C SER A 128 0.29 8.27 -10.11
N ILE A 129 -0.08 7.92 -8.88
CA ILE A 129 -0.20 6.52 -8.45
C ILE A 129 -1.18 5.72 -9.31
N THR A 130 -2.30 6.33 -9.72
CA THR A 130 -3.26 5.70 -10.62
C THR A 130 -2.60 5.25 -11.93
N ALA A 131 -1.85 6.14 -12.59
CA ALA A 131 -1.17 5.83 -13.85
C ALA A 131 -0.10 4.74 -13.66
N LEU A 132 0.64 4.80 -12.55
CA LEU A 132 1.62 3.77 -12.19
C LEU A 132 0.94 2.40 -12.05
N PHE A 133 -0.18 2.32 -11.33
CA PHE A 133 -0.89 1.06 -11.11
C PHE A 133 -1.56 0.52 -12.37
N THR A 134 -2.14 1.40 -13.21
CA THR A 134 -2.64 1.00 -14.52
C THR A 134 -1.52 0.38 -15.36
N SER A 135 -0.33 0.98 -15.39
CA SER A 135 0.83 0.43 -16.09
C SER A 135 1.25 -0.94 -15.52
N LEU A 136 1.29 -1.09 -14.19
CA LEU A 136 1.63 -2.37 -13.56
C LEU A 136 0.66 -3.49 -13.91
N VAL A 137 -0.65 -3.22 -13.85
CA VAL A 137 -1.68 -4.20 -14.19
C VAL A 137 -1.58 -4.61 -15.66
N MET A 138 -1.44 -3.64 -16.57
CA MET A 138 -1.34 -3.92 -18.00
C MET A 138 -0.12 -4.79 -18.36
N ASN A 139 1.03 -4.51 -17.74
CA ASN A 139 2.26 -5.29 -17.96
C ASN A 139 2.16 -6.71 -17.39
N ASP A 140 1.45 -6.92 -16.28
CA ASP A 140 1.26 -8.25 -15.69
C ASP A 140 0.25 -9.11 -16.47
N THR A 141 -0.75 -8.52 -17.12
CA THR A 141 -1.66 -9.24 -18.03
C THR A 141 -0.96 -9.81 -19.27
N GLY A 142 0.20 -9.27 -19.65
CA GLY A 142 1.05 -9.83 -20.71
C GLY A 142 1.83 -11.09 -20.31
N MET A 143 1.96 -11.38 -19.00
CA MET A 143 2.72 -12.53 -18.48
C MET A 143 1.87 -13.69 -17.95
N ARG A 144 0.53 -13.63 -18.05
CA ARG A 144 -0.37 -14.77 -17.73
C ARG A 144 -0.78 -15.60 -18.95
N ARG A 145 0.00 -15.56 -20.04
CA ARG A 145 -0.12 -16.48 -21.17
C ARG A 145 1.22 -17.12 -21.48
N LEU A 146 1.70 -18.01 -20.61
CA LEU A 146 2.57 -19.15 -20.94
C LEU A 146 2.38 -20.21 -19.87
#